data_AF-A0A370HBH7-F1
#
_entry.id   AF-A0A370HBH7-F1
#
_cell.length_a   1.000
_cell.length_b   1.000
_cell.length_c   1.000
_cell.angle_alpha   90.00
_cell.angle_beta   90.00
_cell.angle_gamma   90.00
#
_symmetry.space_group_name_H-M   'P 1'
#
loop_
_entity.id
_entity.type
_entity.pdbx_description
1 polymer ?
#
loop_
_entity_poly.entity_id
_entity_poly.type
_entity_poly.pdbx_seq_one_letter_code
_entity_poly.pdbx_strand_id
1 'polypeptide(L)'
;MASLHDPLSLPCGRVLPNRIMKSALSEGLGAADLGPDERLQRLYRRWGAGGFGLIVTGNVMIDHTQLGEPGNVAIEDERHLDRLTRWAKAAKDGGTPVWMQLNHPGRQANPLATRRRPVAPSAIAPDIPGLPAPRALTESEIADLITRFATAARVAEAAGFDGVQIHGAHGYLVSQFLSPRSNQRTDGWGGDPERRRRFVIAIVRAIRGAVSPGFAVGIKLNSADFQRGGFTEDESRAVIEALSAEQLDLIEISGGSYESPAMMGRPRTAAASTRAREAYFLEYAETARRSAGAVPLAVTGGFRSRSAMGEAVTSGACEMVGVGRPAAVIPSAASDLLSGRTDALRPPIISLGLRGRLATSAGLRAFDGALDLQWHTDQLHRLGAGKDPDPARSPWLTAATMVRHHGFEAFRPKRNAGGAARATGARNADAQARKFRIERTVGRYVANPAFRALDRLGVRSTFATELVTTGRKSGQPRRVPVSVLFDDEGAWIICQHGMRSGWGNNVRANPEVRLRQGDRWRTGTAELRPDDDVVARARAFAPHPALAPLTAATFATLQTTPVSVRITFTDNNSAAAS
;
A
#
# COMPACT_ATOMS: atom_id res chain seq x y z
N MET A 1 -29.49 -28.88 -1.68
CA MET A 1 -28.84 -27.56 -1.84
C MET A 1 -27.34 -27.77 -1.74
N ALA A 2 -26.54 -26.99 -2.46
CA ALA A 2 -25.09 -27.16 -2.45
C ALA A 2 -24.50 -26.77 -1.08
N SER A 3 -23.47 -27.49 -0.65
CA SER A 3 -22.70 -27.23 0.57
C SER A 3 -21.30 -26.72 0.25
N LEU A 4 -20.59 -26.17 1.26
CA LEU A 4 -19.18 -25.76 1.10
C LEU A 4 -18.25 -26.89 0.63
N HIS A 5 -18.59 -28.14 0.93
CA HIS A 5 -17.81 -29.33 0.58
C HIS A 5 -18.01 -29.76 -0.86
N ASP A 6 -19.12 -29.35 -1.48
CA ASP A 6 -19.50 -29.87 -2.77
C ASP A 6 -18.58 -29.31 -3.85
N PRO A 7 -18.20 -30.12 -4.85
CA PRO A 7 -17.44 -29.62 -5.98
C PRO A 7 -18.24 -28.56 -6.75
N LEU A 8 -17.52 -27.72 -7.49
CA LEU A 8 -18.08 -26.73 -8.40
C LEU A 8 -17.55 -26.96 -9.82
N SER A 9 -18.42 -27.39 -10.72
CA SER A 9 -18.13 -27.46 -12.15
C SER A 9 -18.15 -26.07 -12.77
N LEU A 10 -17.11 -25.76 -13.54
CA LEU A 10 -16.97 -24.53 -14.29
C LEU A 10 -17.36 -24.74 -15.76
N PRO A 11 -17.83 -23.69 -16.46
CA PRO A 11 -18.16 -23.73 -17.88
C PRO A 11 -17.09 -24.35 -18.80
N CYS A 12 -15.80 -24.13 -18.54
CA CYS A 12 -14.67 -24.74 -19.27
C CYS A 12 -14.48 -26.25 -19.02
N GLY A 13 -15.34 -26.89 -18.22
CA GLY A 13 -15.28 -28.31 -17.89
C GLY A 13 -14.39 -28.68 -16.70
N ARG A 14 -13.69 -27.71 -16.10
CA ARG A 14 -12.92 -27.95 -14.87
C ARG A 14 -13.83 -28.08 -13.65
N VAL A 15 -13.39 -28.87 -12.68
CA VAL A 15 -14.10 -29.06 -11.40
C VAL A 15 -13.22 -28.57 -10.26
N LEU A 16 -13.72 -27.60 -9.51
CA LEU A 16 -13.10 -27.14 -8.27
C LEU A 16 -13.53 -28.07 -7.13
N PRO A 17 -12.62 -28.53 -6.25
CA PRO A 17 -12.92 -29.59 -5.29
C PRO A 17 -13.83 -29.15 -4.13
N ASN A 18 -13.97 -27.84 -3.89
CA ASN A 18 -14.87 -27.27 -2.90
C ASN A 18 -15.14 -25.78 -3.20
N ARG A 19 -16.00 -25.15 -2.39
CA ARG A 19 -16.51 -23.78 -2.65
C ARG A 19 -15.80 -22.69 -1.85
N ILE A 20 -14.60 -22.94 -1.34
CA ILE A 20 -13.79 -21.95 -0.60
C ILE A 20 -12.58 -21.55 -1.44
N MET A 21 -12.54 -20.31 -1.90
CA MET A 21 -11.45 -19.75 -2.69
C MET A 21 -10.51 -18.91 -1.84
N LYS A 22 -9.19 -19.08 -1.98
CA LYS A 22 -8.23 -18.05 -1.56
C LYS A 22 -8.27 -16.95 -2.61
N SER A 23 -8.86 -15.80 -2.25
CA SER A 23 -8.91 -14.64 -3.13
C SER A 23 -7.53 -13.97 -3.22
N ALA A 24 -7.32 -13.20 -4.29
CA ALA A 24 -6.08 -12.48 -4.55
C ALA A 24 -5.67 -11.58 -3.37
N LEU A 25 -4.38 -11.59 -3.04
CA LEU A 25 -3.74 -10.76 -2.03
C LEU A 25 -2.45 -10.21 -2.62
N SER A 26 -2.13 -8.94 -2.39
CA SER A 26 -0.85 -8.39 -2.83
C SER A 26 0.30 -8.96 -2.00
N GLU A 27 1.16 -9.77 -2.60
CA GLU A 27 2.28 -10.39 -1.86
C GLU A 27 3.57 -9.57 -1.93
N GLY A 28 3.84 -8.85 -3.02
CA GLY A 28 5.09 -8.10 -3.20
C GLY A 28 6.36 -8.94 -3.09
N LEU A 29 6.32 -10.22 -3.53
CA LEU A 29 7.41 -11.21 -3.37
C LEU A 29 8.16 -11.54 -4.68
N GLY A 30 7.91 -10.82 -5.76
CA GLY A 30 8.67 -10.90 -7.00
C GLY A 30 10.15 -10.57 -6.81
N ALA A 31 10.98 -11.11 -7.70
CA ALA A 31 12.40 -10.79 -7.74
C ALA A 31 12.66 -9.44 -8.43
N ALA A 32 13.92 -8.98 -8.38
CA ALA A 32 14.33 -7.71 -8.99
C ALA A 32 14.14 -7.68 -10.52
N ASP A 33 14.21 -8.84 -11.17
CA ASP A 33 13.94 -9.02 -12.59
C ASP A 33 12.45 -9.20 -12.91
N LEU A 34 11.56 -8.97 -11.93
CA LEU A 34 10.11 -9.09 -12.02
C LEU A 34 9.60 -10.53 -12.27
N GLY A 35 10.46 -11.55 -12.14
CA GLY A 35 10.05 -12.95 -12.17
C GLY A 35 9.69 -13.50 -10.78
N PRO A 36 8.97 -14.63 -10.68
CA PRO A 36 8.66 -15.25 -9.39
C PRO A 36 9.86 -16.04 -8.84
N ASP A 37 10.18 -15.95 -7.56
CA ASP A 37 11.26 -16.74 -6.95
C ASP A 37 10.74 -17.80 -5.96
N GLU A 38 11.67 -18.46 -5.25
CA GLU A 38 11.35 -19.52 -4.31
C GLU A 38 10.45 -19.05 -3.15
N ARG A 39 10.41 -17.75 -2.84
CA ARG A 39 9.52 -17.20 -1.79
C ARG A 39 8.06 -17.36 -2.18
N LEU A 40 7.72 -17.08 -3.44
CA LEU A 40 6.37 -17.34 -3.95
C LEU A 40 6.07 -18.84 -3.97
N GLN A 41 7.02 -19.68 -4.37
CA GLN A 41 6.81 -21.14 -4.34
C GLN A 41 6.51 -21.65 -2.92
N ARG A 42 7.26 -21.23 -1.90
CA ARG A 42 7.02 -21.61 -0.50
C ARG A 42 5.66 -21.14 0.00
N LEU A 43 5.31 -19.88 -0.27
CA LEU A 43 4.01 -19.33 0.10
C LEU A 43 2.86 -20.12 -0.54
N TYR A 44 2.93 -20.39 -1.84
CA TYR A 44 1.86 -21.06 -2.57
C TYR A 44 1.76 -22.55 -2.26
N ARG A 45 2.86 -23.20 -1.86
CA ARG A 45 2.83 -24.56 -1.31
C ARG A 45 2.01 -24.65 -0.03
N ARG A 46 2.11 -23.64 0.84
CA ARG A 46 1.31 -23.57 2.08
C ARG A 46 -0.19 -23.44 1.78
N TRP A 47 -0.56 -22.58 0.82
CA TRP A 47 -1.96 -22.45 0.41
C TRP A 47 -2.46 -23.66 -0.37
N GLY A 48 -1.62 -24.26 -1.21
CA GLY A 48 -1.93 -25.48 -1.95
C GLY A 48 -2.32 -26.64 -1.02
N ALA A 49 -1.60 -26.79 0.09
CA ALA A 49 -1.92 -27.76 1.15
C ALA A 49 -3.07 -27.31 2.08
N GLY A 50 -3.60 -26.10 1.89
CA GLY A 50 -4.58 -25.48 2.78
C GLY A 50 -6.02 -25.95 2.60
N GLY A 51 -6.28 -26.79 1.61
CA GLY A 51 -7.60 -27.35 1.29
C GLY A 51 -8.54 -26.40 0.57
N PHE A 52 -8.04 -25.32 -0.05
CA PHE A 52 -8.86 -24.41 -0.84
C PHE A 52 -9.39 -25.10 -2.11
N GLY A 53 -10.56 -24.69 -2.58
CA GLY A 53 -11.11 -25.11 -3.86
C GLY A 53 -10.45 -24.39 -5.05
N LEU A 54 -9.95 -23.18 -4.83
CA LEU A 54 -9.25 -22.39 -5.82
C LEU A 54 -8.28 -21.43 -5.13
N ILE A 55 -7.09 -21.27 -5.68
CA ILE A 55 -6.12 -20.26 -5.27
C ILE A 55 -5.97 -19.24 -6.40
N VAL A 56 -6.25 -17.98 -6.11
CA VAL A 56 -5.96 -16.88 -7.03
C VAL A 56 -4.68 -16.16 -6.58
N THR A 57 -3.76 -15.93 -7.50
CA THR A 57 -2.52 -15.21 -7.18
C THR A 57 -2.79 -13.76 -6.79
N GLY A 58 -1.83 -13.08 -6.18
CA GLY A 58 -1.81 -11.62 -6.21
C GLY A 58 -1.53 -11.07 -7.61
N ASN A 59 -1.39 -9.75 -7.66
CA ASN A 59 -1.27 -9.00 -8.90
C ASN A 59 -0.04 -9.42 -9.73
N VAL A 60 -0.29 -9.93 -10.93
CA VAL A 60 0.73 -10.09 -11.98
C VAL A 60 0.51 -9.03 -13.04
N MET A 61 1.52 -8.20 -13.26
CA MET A 61 1.46 -7.07 -14.17
C MET A 61 1.66 -7.52 -15.62
N ILE A 62 0.87 -6.98 -16.53
CA ILE A 62 1.00 -7.23 -17.97
C ILE A 62 2.00 -6.28 -18.68
N ASP A 63 2.56 -5.33 -17.93
CA ASP A 63 3.48 -4.31 -18.43
C ASP A 63 4.53 -4.01 -17.34
N HIS A 64 5.80 -4.32 -17.63
CA HIS A 64 6.90 -4.11 -16.68
C HIS A 64 7.15 -2.62 -16.38
N THR A 65 6.69 -1.73 -17.26
CA THR A 65 6.83 -0.27 -17.12
C THR A 65 5.75 0.33 -16.20
N GLN A 66 4.74 -0.45 -15.84
CA GLN A 66 3.59 -0.04 -15.03
C GLN A 66 3.41 -1.02 -13.86
N LEU A 67 4.06 -0.73 -12.72
CA LEU A 67 4.01 -1.54 -11.50
C LEU A 67 3.12 -0.86 -10.45
N GLY A 68 2.33 -1.66 -9.73
CA GLY A 68 1.52 -1.18 -8.60
C GLY A 68 2.36 -0.99 -7.35
N GLU A 69 3.26 -1.93 -7.08
CA GLU A 69 4.14 -1.94 -5.91
C GLU A 69 5.48 -2.63 -6.22
N PRO A 70 6.54 -2.33 -5.46
CA PRO A 70 7.78 -3.11 -5.51
C PRO A 70 7.51 -4.59 -5.27
N GLY A 71 8.19 -5.47 -6.03
CA GLY A 71 8.01 -6.91 -5.91
C GLY A 71 6.75 -7.45 -6.59
N ASN A 72 6.07 -6.68 -7.45
CA ASN A 72 5.14 -7.30 -8.40
C ASN A 72 5.89 -8.19 -9.39
N VAL A 73 5.27 -9.31 -9.76
CA VAL A 73 5.68 -10.12 -10.91
C VAL A 73 5.11 -9.48 -12.17
N ALA A 74 5.85 -9.48 -13.27
CA ALA A 74 5.38 -9.00 -14.57
C ALA A 74 5.58 -10.07 -15.65
N ILE A 75 4.62 -10.19 -16.57
CA ILE A 75 4.67 -11.14 -17.69
C ILE A 75 4.38 -10.39 -18.98
N GLU A 76 5.35 -10.41 -19.89
CA GLU A 76 5.24 -9.86 -21.25
C GLU A 76 5.61 -10.90 -22.31
N ASP A 77 6.33 -11.95 -21.91
CA ASP A 77 6.83 -13.03 -22.76
C ASP A 77 7.21 -14.24 -21.87
N GLU A 78 7.87 -15.23 -22.47
CA GLU A 78 8.21 -16.51 -21.84
C GLU A 78 9.56 -16.49 -21.09
N ARG A 79 10.21 -15.34 -20.91
CA ARG A 79 11.55 -15.23 -20.27
C ARG A 79 11.63 -15.87 -18.88
N HIS A 80 10.49 -15.96 -18.17
CA HIS A 80 10.39 -16.55 -16.84
C HIS A 80 9.59 -17.86 -16.79
N LEU A 81 9.31 -18.50 -17.94
CA LEU A 81 8.44 -19.67 -18.05
C LEU A 81 8.80 -20.77 -17.05
N ASP A 82 10.07 -21.12 -16.92
CA ASP A 82 10.55 -22.12 -15.96
C ASP A 82 10.21 -21.77 -14.50
N ARG A 83 10.36 -20.49 -14.13
CA ARG A 83 10.09 -20.00 -12.78
C ARG A 83 8.59 -19.94 -12.52
N LEU A 84 7.80 -19.54 -13.53
CA LEU A 84 6.34 -19.55 -13.49
C LEU A 84 5.81 -20.98 -13.36
N THR A 85 6.41 -21.94 -14.06
CA THR A 85 6.05 -23.36 -13.99
C THR A 85 6.27 -23.91 -12.58
N ARG A 86 7.41 -23.59 -11.96
CA ARG A 86 7.66 -23.97 -10.55
C ARG A 86 6.67 -23.32 -9.58
N TRP A 87 6.24 -22.08 -9.87
CA TRP A 87 5.24 -21.39 -9.04
C TRP A 87 3.85 -22.05 -9.14
N ALA A 88 3.37 -22.32 -10.36
CA ALA A 88 2.11 -23.04 -10.58
C ALA A 88 2.15 -24.42 -9.90
N LYS A 89 3.22 -25.19 -10.15
CA LYS A 89 3.41 -26.52 -9.54
C LYS A 89 3.36 -26.48 -8.02
N ALA A 90 3.98 -25.49 -7.39
CA ALA A 90 4.04 -25.40 -5.93
C ALA A 90 2.65 -25.34 -5.27
N ALA A 91 1.67 -24.66 -5.89
CA ALA A 91 0.28 -24.68 -5.41
C ALA A 91 -0.41 -26.01 -5.72
N LYS A 92 -0.24 -26.50 -6.96
CA LYS A 92 -0.94 -27.69 -7.49
C LYS A 92 -0.52 -29.00 -6.85
N ASP A 93 0.71 -29.11 -6.36
CA ASP A 93 1.18 -30.28 -5.62
C ASP A 93 0.33 -30.58 -4.36
N GLY A 94 -0.39 -29.58 -3.84
CA GLY A 94 -1.38 -29.75 -2.77
C GLY A 94 -2.78 -30.14 -3.25
N GLY A 95 -2.99 -30.38 -4.55
CA GLY A 95 -4.27 -30.76 -5.15
C GLY A 95 -5.24 -29.61 -5.41
N THR A 96 -4.78 -28.36 -5.30
CA THR A 96 -5.64 -27.17 -5.48
C THR A 96 -5.38 -26.50 -6.84
N PRO A 97 -6.42 -26.26 -7.67
CA PRO A 97 -6.30 -25.45 -8.88
C PRO A 97 -5.80 -24.03 -8.58
N VAL A 98 -4.96 -23.49 -9.45
CA VAL A 98 -4.37 -22.15 -9.27
C VAL A 98 -4.60 -21.26 -10.49
N TRP A 99 -5.14 -20.07 -10.26
CA TRP A 99 -5.35 -19.05 -11.29
C TRP A 99 -4.44 -17.86 -11.06
N MET A 100 -3.92 -17.30 -12.15
CA MET A 100 -3.11 -16.08 -12.10
C MET A 100 -3.98 -14.84 -12.25
N GLN A 101 -3.88 -13.89 -11.31
CA GLN A 101 -4.57 -12.61 -11.43
C GLN A 101 -3.77 -11.63 -12.29
N LEU A 102 -4.27 -11.35 -13.49
CA LEU A 102 -3.67 -10.40 -14.43
C LEU A 102 -4.17 -8.98 -14.13
N ASN A 103 -3.24 -8.03 -14.06
CA ASN A 103 -3.54 -6.65 -13.71
C ASN A 103 -2.72 -5.64 -14.51
N HIS A 104 -3.26 -4.42 -14.61
CA HIS A 104 -2.53 -3.22 -14.97
C HIS A 104 -2.92 -2.10 -14.00
N PRO A 105 -1.95 -1.42 -13.34
CA PRO A 105 -2.26 -0.51 -12.24
C PRO A 105 -2.95 0.79 -12.68
N GLY A 106 -2.75 1.19 -13.94
CA GLY A 106 -3.34 2.40 -14.51
C GLY A 106 -2.87 3.65 -13.75
N ARG A 107 -3.80 4.55 -13.40
CA ARG A 107 -3.48 5.77 -12.62
C ARG A 107 -2.91 5.50 -11.21
N GLN A 108 -2.94 4.26 -10.73
CA GLN A 108 -2.37 3.85 -9.45
C GLN A 108 -0.95 3.28 -9.58
N ALA A 109 -0.34 3.29 -10.76
CA ALA A 109 1.04 2.85 -10.93
C ALA A 109 1.96 3.70 -10.04
N ASN A 110 2.94 3.06 -9.39
CA ASN A 110 3.88 3.73 -8.51
C ASN A 110 5.02 4.35 -9.34
N PRO A 111 5.05 5.68 -9.52
CA PRO A 111 6.06 6.33 -10.37
C PRO A 111 7.47 6.23 -9.79
N LEU A 112 7.60 6.03 -8.47
CA LEU A 112 8.89 5.85 -7.82
C LEU A 112 9.48 4.46 -8.10
N ALA A 113 8.62 3.44 -8.25
CA ALA A 113 9.03 2.09 -8.58
C ALA A 113 9.43 1.98 -10.06
N THR A 114 8.68 2.61 -10.96
CA THR A 114 8.87 2.46 -12.41
C THR A 114 9.74 3.55 -13.04
N ARG A 115 9.87 4.72 -12.38
CA ARG A 115 10.40 5.96 -12.97
C ARG A 115 9.67 6.35 -14.27
N ARG A 116 8.42 5.92 -14.43
CA ARG A 116 7.56 6.21 -15.57
C ARG A 116 6.32 6.95 -15.11
N ARG A 117 5.75 7.75 -16.02
CA ARG A 117 4.46 8.39 -15.78
C ARG A 117 3.36 7.33 -15.89
N PRO A 118 2.46 7.23 -14.90
CA PRO A 118 1.30 6.34 -14.99
C PRO A 118 0.43 6.65 -16.21
N VAL A 119 -0.26 5.64 -16.74
CA VAL A 119 -1.21 5.76 -17.85
C VAL A 119 -2.62 5.42 -17.38
N ALA A 120 -3.64 6.02 -18.00
CA ALA A 120 -5.04 5.82 -17.62
C ALA A 120 -5.98 6.15 -18.80
N PRO A 121 -7.29 5.87 -18.70
CA PRO A 121 -8.24 6.24 -19.76
C PRO A 121 -8.28 7.76 -19.99
N SER A 122 -8.10 8.56 -18.93
CA SER A 122 -8.08 10.01 -18.99
C SER A 122 -7.00 10.57 -18.06
N ALA A 123 -6.54 11.80 -18.31
CA ALA A 123 -5.49 12.47 -17.52
C ALA A 123 -6.00 13.00 -16.17
N ILE A 124 -6.66 12.13 -15.39
CA ILE A 124 -7.30 12.45 -14.10
C ILE A 124 -6.48 11.81 -12.99
N ALA A 125 -5.88 12.64 -12.14
CA ALA A 125 -5.12 12.16 -10.99
C ALA A 125 -6.03 11.39 -10.03
N PRO A 126 -5.51 10.34 -9.36
CA PRO A 126 -6.26 9.72 -8.29
C PRO A 126 -6.42 10.68 -7.11
N ASP A 127 -7.47 10.52 -6.30
CA ASP A 127 -7.67 11.26 -5.04
C ASP A 127 -6.76 10.71 -3.92
N ILE A 128 -5.49 10.47 -4.27
CA ILE A 128 -4.43 9.94 -3.41
C ILE A 128 -3.30 10.98 -3.39
N PRO A 129 -2.94 11.51 -2.21
CA PRO A 129 -1.92 12.55 -2.10
C PRO A 129 -0.57 12.11 -2.67
N GLY A 130 0.04 12.96 -3.51
CA GLY A 130 1.41 12.77 -4.02
C GLY A 130 1.54 11.98 -5.32
N LEU A 131 0.45 11.39 -5.83
CA LEU A 131 0.47 10.75 -7.15
C LEU A 131 0.26 11.80 -8.26
N PRO A 132 1.14 11.84 -9.28
CA PRO A 132 0.99 12.77 -10.40
C PRO A 132 -0.21 12.38 -11.28
N ALA A 133 -0.74 13.34 -12.02
CA ALA A 133 -1.77 13.06 -13.02
C ALA A 133 -1.22 12.08 -14.08
N PRO A 134 -1.94 10.99 -14.39
CA PRO A 134 -1.53 10.04 -15.41
C PRO A 134 -1.54 10.70 -16.80
N ARG A 135 -0.94 10.03 -17.77
CA ARG A 135 -1.13 10.33 -19.19
C ARG A 135 -2.36 9.58 -19.70
N ALA A 136 -3.17 10.22 -20.54
CA ALA A 136 -4.27 9.54 -21.23
C ALA A 136 -3.72 8.57 -22.28
N LEU A 137 -4.27 7.36 -22.32
CA LEU A 137 -3.96 6.35 -23.33
C LEU A 137 -4.46 6.77 -24.72
N THR A 138 -3.71 6.44 -25.75
CA THR A 138 -4.15 6.50 -27.15
C THR A 138 -4.90 5.21 -27.52
N GLU A 139 -5.66 5.20 -28.62
CA GLU A 139 -6.38 3.98 -29.05
C GLU A 139 -5.43 2.81 -29.37
N SER A 140 -4.28 3.08 -29.98
CA SER A 140 -3.26 2.05 -30.26
C SER A 140 -2.67 1.46 -28.98
N GLU A 141 -2.45 2.28 -27.96
CA GLU A 141 -2.00 1.79 -26.64
C GLU A 141 -3.09 0.96 -25.94
N ILE A 142 -4.37 1.30 -26.11
CA ILE A 142 -5.47 0.48 -25.60
C ILE A 142 -5.46 -0.90 -26.26
N ALA A 143 -5.28 -0.96 -27.59
CA ALA A 143 -5.16 -2.21 -28.34
C ALA A 143 -3.91 -3.03 -27.93
N ASP A 144 -2.77 -2.37 -27.70
CA ASP A 144 -1.55 -3.01 -27.18
C ASP A 144 -1.78 -3.63 -25.80
N LEU A 145 -2.43 -2.91 -24.88
CA LEU A 145 -2.75 -3.43 -23.56
C LEU A 145 -3.68 -4.65 -23.61
N ILE A 146 -4.69 -4.65 -24.48
CA ILE A 146 -5.54 -5.83 -24.72
C ILE A 146 -4.71 -7.03 -25.17
N THR A 147 -3.77 -6.81 -26.10
CA THR A 147 -2.86 -7.85 -26.60
C THR A 147 -1.92 -8.37 -25.50
N ARG A 148 -1.44 -7.50 -24.60
CA ARG A 148 -0.62 -7.89 -23.46
C ARG A 148 -1.37 -8.74 -22.44
N PHE A 149 -2.64 -8.46 -22.18
CA PHE A 149 -3.49 -9.34 -21.36
C PHE A 149 -3.58 -10.75 -21.96
N ALA A 150 -3.83 -10.86 -23.27
CA ALA A 150 -3.87 -12.15 -23.96
C ALA A 150 -2.52 -12.87 -23.93
N THR A 151 -1.42 -12.14 -24.14
CA THR A 151 -0.05 -12.68 -24.07
C THR A 151 0.27 -13.23 -22.70
N ALA A 152 -0.02 -12.48 -21.63
CA ALA A 152 0.21 -12.93 -20.26
C ALA A 152 -0.64 -14.17 -19.91
N ALA A 153 -1.88 -14.25 -20.39
CA ALA A 153 -2.73 -15.43 -20.20
C ALA A 153 -2.19 -16.67 -20.90
N ARG A 154 -1.72 -16.53 -22.15
CA ARG A 154 -1.06 -17.60 -22.90
C ARG A 154 0.20 -18.12 -22.20
N VAL A 155 1.02 -17.21 -21.65
CA VAL A 155 2.21 -17.59 -20.87
C VAL A 155 1.81 -18.27 -19.56
N ALA A 156 0.75 -17.82 -18.89
CA ALA A 156 0.23 -18.48 -17.69
C ALA A 156 -0.27 -19.91 -17.98
N GLU A 157 -0.95 -20.11 -19.11
CA GLU A 157 -1.34 -21.45 -19.57
C GLU A 157 -0.13 -22.33 -19.86
N ALA A 158 0.86 -21.83 -20.62
CA ALA A 158 2.09 -22.55 -20.91
C ALA A 158 2.88 -22.93 -19.64
N ALA A 159 2.83 -22.08 -18.60
CA ALA A 159 3.43 -22.34 -17.30
C ALA A 159 2.63 -23.36 -16.45
N GLY A 160 1.46 -23.81 -16.91
CA GLY A 160 0.66 -24.83 -16.23
C GLY A 160 -0.26 -24.31 -15.11
N PHE A 161 -0.57 -23.00 -15.09
CA PHE A 161 -1.71 -22.52 -14.31
C PHE A 161 -3.01 -23.13 -14.86
N ASP A 162 -4.06 -23.19 -14.05
CA ASP A 162 -5.35 -23.78 -14.45
C ASP A 162 -6.32 -22.72 -15.02
N GLY A 163 -5.95 -21.45 -14.93
CA GLY A 163 -6.70 -20.32 -15.45
C GLY A 163 -6.09 -18.97 -15.13
N VAL A 164 -6.78 -17.91 -15.54
CA VAL A 164 -6.50 -16.52 -15.18
C VAL A 164 -7.72 -15.81 -14.61
N GLN A 165 -7.48 -14.80 -13.79
CA GLN A 165 -8.49 -13.85 -13.33
C GLN A 165 -8.11 -12.43 -13.77
N ILE A 166 -8.98 -11.76 -14.52
CA ILE A 166 -8.79 -10.35 -14.88
C ILE A 166 -9.11 -9.48 -13.65
N HIS A 167 -8.24 -8.53 -13.30
CA HIS A 167 -8.54 -7.60 -12.22
C HIS A 167 -9.34 -6.37 -12.70
N GLY A 168 -10.67 -6.47 -12.68
CA GLY A 168 -11.64 -5.43 -13.02
C GLY A 168 -12.19 -4.63 -11.84
N ALA A 169 -11.43 -4.50 -10.76
CA ALA A 169 -11.91 -3.99 -9.47
C ALA A 169 -10.89 -3.06 -8.79
N HIS A 170 -11.28 -2.48 -7.66
CA HIS A 170 -10.41 -1.70 -6.77
C HIS A 170 -9.75 -0.45 -7.37
N GLY A 171 -10.26 0.06 -8.51
CA GLY A 171 -9.69 1.24 -9.17
C GLY A 171 -8.48 0.96 -10.04
N TYR A 172 -8.15 -0.30 -10.34
CA TYR A 172 -7.15 -0.66 -11.36
C TYR A 172 -7.63 -0.37 -12.78
N LEU A 173 -6.76 -0.49 -13.79
CA LEU A 173 -7.03 0.06 -15.13
C LEU A 173 -8.37 -0.38 -15.73
N VAL A 174 -8.71 -1.66 -15.63
CA VAL A 174 -10.00 -2.17 -16.14
C VAL A 174 -11.17 -1.50 -15.43
N SER A 175 -11.12 -1.38 -14.09
CA SER A 175 -12.10 -0.61 -13.31
C SER A 175 -12.09 0.89 -13.66
N GLN A 176 -10.94 1.46 -14.01
CA GLN A 176 -10.83 2.86 -14.42
C GLN A 176 -11.58 3.13 -15.72
N PHE A 177 -11.59 2.19 -16.67
CA PHE A 177 -12.38 2.31 -17.91
C PHE A 177 -13.88 2.28 -17.63
N LEU A 178 -14.33 1.46 -16.68
CA LEU A 178 -15.75 1.33 -16.32
C LEU A 178 -16.30 2.57 -15.61
N SER A 179 -15.49 3.23 -14.78
CA SER A 179 -15.93 4.35 -13.95
C SER A 179 -15.93 5.69 -14.71
N PRO A 180 -17.05 6.43 -14.75
CA PRO A 180 -17.11 7.75 -15.38
C PRO A 180 -16.27 8.81 -14.64
N ARG A 181 -15.78 8.51 -13.42
CA ARG A 181 -14.87 9.40 -12.68
C ARG A 181 -13.44 9.39 -13.22
N SER A 182 -13.00 8.27 -13.77
CA SER A 182 -11.65 8.08 -14.30
C SER A 182 -11.60 7.98 -15.81
N ASN A 183 -12.75 7.76 -16.46
CA ASN A 183 -12.89 7.71 -17.91
C ASN A 183 -13.83 8.82 -18.41
N GLN A 184 -13.23 9.92 -18.86
CA GLN A 184 -13.90 11.05 -19.50
C GLN A 184 -13.59 11.11 -21.00
N ARG A 185 -13.28 9.96 -21.62
CA ARG A 185 -13.05 9.89 -23.07
C ARG A 185 -14.33 10.13 -23.84
N THR A 186 -14.19 10.63 -25.06
CA THR A 186 -15.29 10.87 -26.00
C THR A 186 -15.26 9.93 -27.21
N ASP A 187 -14.24 9.07 -27.29
CA ASP A 187 -14.02 8.11 -28.37
C ASP A 187 -14.79 6.79 -28.15
N GLY A 188 -14.39 5.74 -28.87
CA GLY A 188 -15.01 4.41 -28.77
C GLY A 188 -14.81 3.72 -27.42
N TRP A 189 -14.01 4.26 -26.50
CA TRP A 189 -13.66 3.62 -25.22
C TRP A 189 -14.20 4.37 -23.99
N GLY A 190 -15.01 5.42 -24.17
CA GLY A 190 -15.64 6.15 -23.07
C GLY A 190 -16.92 6.90 -23.46
N GLY A 191 -17.41 7.72 -22.55
CA GLY A 191 -18.71 8.36 -22.66
C GLY A 191 -19.78 7.54 -21.94
N ASP A 192 -20.65 6.86 -22.68
CA ASP A 192 -21.74 6.05 -22.12
C ASP A 192 -21.25 4.70 -21.53
N PRO A 193 -22.07 4.03 -20.70
CA PRO A 193 -21.69 2.75 -20.08
C PRO A 193 -21.32 1.64 -21.09
N GLU A 194 -21.95 1.62 -22.27
CA GLU A 194 -21.66 0.65 -23.33
C GLU A 194 -20.22 0.80 -23.83
N ARG A 195 -19.80 2.02 -24.16
CA ARG A 195 -18.44 2.28 -24.63
C ARG A 195 -17.41 2.07 -23.53
N ARG A 196 -17.73 2.41 -22.29
CA ARG A 196 -16.85 2.17 -21.13
C ARG A 196 -16.59 0.68 -20.87
N ARG A 197 -17.58 -0.20 -21.07
CA ARG A 197 -17.39 -1.66 -20.91
C ARG A 197 -16.66 -2.34 -22.06
N ARG A 198 -16.49 -1.69 -23.22
CA ARG A 198 -15.78 -2.28 -24.37
C ARG A 198 -14.38 -2.76 -24.03
N PHE A 199 -13.66 -2.05 -23.17
CA PHE A 199 -12.30 -2.44 -22.78
C PHE A 199 -12.25 -3.80 -22.10
N VAL A 200 -13.14 -4.06 -21.12
CA VAL A 200 -13.16 -5.35 -20.41
C VAL A 200 -13.63 -6.48 -21.31
N ILE A 201 -14.62 -6.24 -22.17
CA ILE A 201 -15.12 -7.24 -23.13
C ILE A 201 -14.02 -7.60 -24.14
N ALA A 202 -13.28 -6.61 -24.65
CA ALA A 202 -12.18 -6.85 -25.58
C ALA A 202 -11.05 -7.66 -24.94
N ILE A 203 -10.72 -7.41 -23.67
CA ILE A 203 -9.74 -8.21 -22.92
C ILE A 203 -10.20 -9.67 -22.80
N VAL A 204 -11.45 -9.92 -22.40
CA VAL A 204 -11.97 -11.29 -22.26
C VAL A 204 -11.90 -12.03 -23.59
N ARG A 205 -12.37 -11.41 -24.67
CA ARG A 205 -12.32 -11.99 -26.02
C ARG A 205 -10.89 -12.27 -26.48
N ALA A 206 -9.97 -11.35 -26.25
CA ALA A 206 -8.56 -11.52 -26.62
C ALA A 206 -7.91 -12.67 -25.84
N ILE A 207 -8.17 -12.78 -24.53
CA ILE A 207 -7.69 -13.90 -23.72
C ILE A 207 -8.30 -15.21 -24.22
N ARG A 208 -9.62 -15.26 -24.44
CA ARG A 208 -10.31 -16.46 -24.93
C ARG A 208 -9.81 -16.94 -26.29
N GLY A 209 -9.43 -16.03 -27.18
CA GLY A 209 -8.81 -16.37 -28.46
C GLY A 209 -7.36 -16.85 -28.36
N ALA A 210 -6.69 -16.62 -27.22
CA ALA A 210 -5.27 -16.91 -27.03
C ALA A 210 -4.97 -18.14 -26.16
N VAL A 211 -5.99 -18.70 -25.49
CA VAL A 211 -5.86 -19.84 -24.57
C VAL A 211 -6.75 -21.01 -24.98
N SER A 212 -6.46 -22.22 -24.51
CA SER A 212 -7.31 -23.38 -24.82
C SER A 212 -8.71 -23.29 -24.17
N PRO A 213 -9.75 -23.94 -24.75
CA PRO A 213 -11.10 -23.93 -24.17
C PRO A 213 -11.18 -24.48 -22.74
N GLY A 214 -10.26 -25.37 -22.36
CA GLY A 214 -10.18 -25.95 -21.01
C GLY A 214 -9.40 -25.11 -20.00
N PHE A 215 -8.83 -23.98 -20.42
CA PHE A 215 -8.14 -23.03 -19.54
C PHE A 215 -9.14 -22.00 -19.01
N ALA A 216 -9.20 -21.87 -17.69
CA ALA A 216 -10.26 -21.08 -17.10
C ALA A 216 -10.00 -19.57 -17.21
N VAL A 217 -11.04 -18.78 -17.47
CA VAL A 217 -10.97 -17.32 -17.48
C VAL A 217 -12.08 -16.77 -16.60
N GLY A 218 -11.68 -16.08 -15.54
CA GLY A 218 -12.57 -15.36 -14.65
C GLY A 218 -12.24 -13.87 -14.58
N ILE A 219 -13.06 -13.15 -13.83
CA ILE A 219 -12.87 -11.71 -13.57
C ILE A 219 -13.25 -11.39 -12.13
N LYS A 220 -12.50 -10.48 -11.51
CA LYS A 220 -12.90 -9.82 -10.26
C LYS A 220 -13.45 -8.43 -10.57
N LEU A 221 -14.70 -8.17 -10.19
CA LEU A 221 -15.41 -6.91 -10.41
C LEU A 221 -15.79 -6.23 -9.09
N ASN A 222 -15.92 -4.89 -9.16
CA ASN A 222 -16.50 -4.10 -8.09
C ASN A 222 -18.04 -4.17 -8.15
N SER A 223 -18.71 -4.34 -7.01
CA SER A 223 -20.16 -4.16 -6.90
C SER A 223 -20.58 -2.71 -7.18
N ALA A 224 -19.82 -1.76 -6.63
CA ALA A 224 -19.88 -0.32 -6.91
C ALA A 224 -18.60 0.40 -6.44
N ASP A 225 -18.39 1.63 -6.89
CA ASP A 225 -17.26 2.48 -6.44
C ASP A 225 -17.54 3.19 -5.09
N PHE A 226 -18.79 3.17 -4.60
CA PHE A 226 -19.26 3.86 -3.38
C PHE A 226 -18.91 5.35 -3.33
N GLN A 227 -18.90 5.99 -4.49
CA GLN A 227 -18.59 7.40 -4.67
C GLN A 227 -19.69 8.05 -5.50
N ARG A 228 -20.09 9.27 -5.14
CA ARG A 228 -21.10 10.03 -5.90
C ARG A 228 -20.59 10.23 -7.33
N GLY A 229 -21.38 9.80 -8.31
CA GLY A 229 -21.03 9.86 -9.73
C GLY A 229 -19.96 8.85 -10.18
N GLY A 230 -19.74 7.77 -9.42
CA GLY A 230 -18.89 6.64 -9.82
C GLY A 230 -19.66 5.48 -10.46
N PHE A 231 -18.97 4.36 -10.67
CA PHE A 231 -19.55 3.12 -11.18
C PHE A 231 -20.66 2.62 -10.24
N THR A 232 -21.87 2.46 -10.78
CA THR A 232 -23.08 2.12 -10.01
C THR A 232 -23.35 0.62 -9.98
N GLU A 233 -24.23 0.17 -9.08
CA GLU A 233 -24.66 -1.22 -9.02
C GLU A 233 -25.44 -1.66 -10.27
N ASP A 234 -26.18 -0.75 -10.91
CA ASP A 234 -26.87 -1.00 -12.19
C ASP A 234 -25.87 -1.17 -13.32
N GLU A 235 -24.87 -0.29 -13.42
CA GLU A 235 -23.80 -0.41 -14.41
C GLU A 235 -22.98 -1.69 -14.19
N SER A 236 -22.75 -2.06 -12.93
CA SER A 236 -22.07 -3.32 -12.58
C SER A 236 -22.86 -4.55 -13.02
N ARG A 237 -24.18 -4.57 -12.78
CA ARG A 237 -25.06 -5.65 -13.29
C ARG A 237 -25.10 -5.72 -14.81
N ALA A 238 -25.16 -4.58 -15.50
CA ALA A 238 -25.10 -4.55 -16.97
C ALA A 238 -23.75 -5.04 -17.53
N VAL A 239 -22.65 -4.80 -16.81
CA VAL A 239 -21.33 -5.35 -17.15
C VAL A 239 -21.29 -6.86 -16.94
N ILE A 240 -21.84 -7.36 -15.82
CA ILE A 240 -21.96 -8.80 -15.53
C ILE A 240 -22.79 -9.50 -16.61
N GLU A 241 -23.93 -8.91 -16.99
CA GLU A 241 -24.79 -9.46 -18.05
C GLU A 241 -24.06 -9.56 -19.38
N ALA A 242 -23.36 -8.50 -19.81
CA ALA A 242 -22.57 -8.52 -21.03
C ALA A 242 -21.44 -9.56 -20.98
N LEU A 243 -20.75 -9.65 -19.84
CA LEU A 243 -19.68 -10.61 -19.63
C LEU A 243 -20.17 -12.06 -19.55
N SER A 244 -21.43 -12.30 -19.13
CA SER A 244 -22.00 -13.64 -19.07
C SER A 244 -22.12 -14.28 -20.47
N ALA A 245 -22.21 -13.46 -21.52
CA ALA A 245 -22.20 -13.89 -22.92
C ALA A 245 -20.79 -14.17 -23.47
N GLU A 246 -19.73 -13.83 -22.74
CA GLU A 246 -18.32 -13.94 -23.19
C GLU A 246 -17.63 -15.22 -22.69
N GLN A 247 -18.42 -16.25 -22.35
CA GLN A 247 -17.94 -17.56 -21.89
C GLN A 247 -17.01 -17.46 -20.67
N LEU A 248 -17.32 -16.65 -19.65
CA LEU A 248 -16.53 -16.63 -18.42
C LEU A 248 -16.77 -17.88 -17.56
N ASP A 249 -15.76 -18.27 -16.79
CA ASP A 249 -15.83 -19.41 -15.88
C ASP A 249 -16.25 -19.06 -14.46
N LEU A 250 -15.93 -17.85 -14.02
CA LEU A 250 -16.22 -17.37 -12.66
C LEU A 250 -16.19 -15.85 -12.62
N ILE A 251 -17.22 -15.24 -12.05
CA ILE A 251 -17.22 -13.80 -11.73
C ILE A 251 -17.10 -13.64 -10.22
N GLU A 252 -16.01 -13.03 -9.77
CA GLU A 252 -15.81 -12.69 -8.38
C GLU A 252 -16.28 -11.26 -8.10
N ILE A 253 -17.25 -11.11 -7.19
CA ILE A 253 -17.71 -9.82 -6.70
C ILE A 253 -16.91 -9.42 -5.47
N SER A 254 -16.42 -8.18 -5.51
CA SER A 254 -15.70 -7.49 -4.44
C SER A 254 -16.24 -6.06 -4.30
N GLY A 255 -15.89 -5.32 -3.25
CA GLY A 255 -16.40 -3.95 -3.07
C GLY A 255 -15.35 -2.96 -2.56
N GLY A 256 -15.26 -1.78 -3.21
CA GLY A 256 -14.40 -0.67 -2.80
C GLY A 256 -13.33 -0.28 -3.82
N SER A 257 -12.61 0.81 -3.56
CA SER A 257 -11.44 1.26 -4.32
C SER A 257 -10.38 1.86 -3.39
N TYR A 258 -9.14 2.11 -3.85
CA TYR A 258 -8.14 2.80 -3.02
C TYR A 258 -8.58 4.23 -2.63
N GLU A 259 -9.47 4.85 -3.41
CA GLU A 259 -10.05 6.18 -3.16
C GLU A 259 -11.31 6.14 -2.29
N SER A 260 -11.96 4.98 -2.19
CA SER A 260 -13.07 4.71 -1.26
C SER A 260 -12.82 3.36 -0.59
N PRO A 261 -12.03 3.33 0.51
CA PRO A 261 -11.49 2.09 1.06
C PRO A 261 -12.52 1.22 1.81
N ALA A 262 -13.64 0.89 1.18
CA ALA A 262 -14.51 -0.19 1.65
C ALA A 262 -13.71 -1.51 1.79
N MET A 263 -12.72 -1.74 0.91
CA MET A 263 -11.73 -2.82 1.01
C MET A 263 -10.76 -2.72 2.21
N MET A 264 -10.37 -1.50 2.61
CA MET A 264 -9.55 -1.28 3.83
C MET A 264 -10.40 -1.26 5.11
N GLY A 265 -11.68 -1.63 5.00
CA GLY A 265 -12.54 -1.95 6.13
C GLY A 265 -13.14 -0.77 6.87
N ARG A 266 -13.05 0.49 6.40
CA ARG A 266 -13.72 1.64 7.04
C ARG A 266 -14.05 2.79 6.09
N PRO A 267 -15.35 3.09 5.89
CA PRO A 267 -15.80 4.47 6.15
C PRO A 267 -17.08 4.61 7.01
N ARG A 268 -17.06 5.69 7.80
CA ARG A 268 -18.17 6.51 8.36
C ARG A 268 -19.20 5.96 9.35
N THR A 269 -19.06 4.80 9.95
CA THR A 269 -19.58 4.57 11.31
C THR A 269 -18.76 3.47 11.97
N ALA A 270 -18.35 3.69 13.21
CA ALA A 270 -17.91 2.58 14.04
C ALA A 270 -19.09 1.57 14.11
N ALA A 271 -18.81 0.28 13.93
CA ALA A 271 -19.73 -0.82 14.22
C ALA A 271 -20.89 -1.15 13.23
N ALA A 272 -20.67 -1.15 11.91
CA ALA A 272 -21.36 -2.17 11.10
C ALA A 272 -20.62 -3.50 11.34
N SER A 273 -21.21 -4.37 12.18
CA SER A 273 -20.67 -5.67 12.57
C SER A 273 -20.24 -6.48 11.33
N THR A 274 -19.30 -7.42 11.47
CA THR A 274 -18.91 -8.33 10.37
C THR A 274 -20.13 -8.88 9.62
N ARG A 275 -21.21 -9.18 10.37
CA ARG A 275 -22.52 -9.59 9.86
C ARG A 275 -23.17 -8.59 8.90
N ALA A 276 -23.12 -7.30 9.17
CA ALA A 276 -23.72 -6.27 8.30
C ALA A 276 -22.95 -6.14 6.96
N ARG A 277 -21.64 -6.38 6.98
CA ARG A 277 -20.83 -6.43 5.75
C ARG A 277 -21.10 -7.69 4.95
N GLU A 278 -21.15 -8.84 5.61
CA GLU A 278 -21.54 -10.11 5.00
C GLU A 278 -22.94 -9.96 4.35
N ALA A 279 -23.92 -9.39 5.05
CA ALA A 279 -25.27 -9.16 4.54
C ALA A 279 -25.32 -8.23 3.31
N TYR A 280 -24.59 -7.11 3.30
CA TYR A 280 -24.58 -6.20 2.15
C TYR A 280 -24.09 -6.89 0.86
N PHE A 281 -23.00 -7.65 0.95
CA PHE A 281 -22.47 -8.35 -0.22
C PHE A 281 -23.39 -9.47 -0.70
N LEU A 282 -24.13 -10.12 0.21
CA LEU A 282 -25.11 -11.14 -0.13
C LEU A 282 -26.32 -10.54 -0.87
N GLU A 283 -26.87 -9.42 -0.38
CA GLU A 283 -27.98 -8.74 -1.05
C GLU A 283 -27.61 -8.32 -2.47
N TYR A 284 -26.42 -7.72 -2.65
CA TYR A 284 -25.93 -7.39 -3.99
C TYR A 284 -25.71 -8.66 -4.84
N ALA A 285 -25.11 -9.72 -4.27
CA ALA A 285 -24.83 -10.96 -4.98
C ALA A 285 -26.11 -11.64 -5.49
N GLU A 286 -27.21 -11.60 -4.75
CA GLU A 286 -28.51 -12.12 -5.20
C GLU A 286 -29.01 -11.39 -6.46
N THR A 287 -28.84 -10.07 -6.53
CA THR A 287 -29.22 -9.30 -7.73
C THR A 287 -28.26 -9.54 -8.89
N ALA A 288 -26.95 -9.66 -8.61
CA ALA A 288 -25.92 -9.97 -9.59
C ALA A 288 -26.08 -11.39 -10.16
N ARG A 289 -26.58 -12.35 -9.36
CA ARG A 289 -26.83 -13.73 -9.77
C ARG A 289 -27.79 -13.78 -10.95
N ARG A 290 -28.84 -12.95 -10.95
CA ARG A 290 -29.77 -12.85 -12.08
C ARG A 290 -29.07 -12.40 -13.37
N SER A 291 -28.17 -11.43 -13.28
CA SER A 291 -27.38 -10.94 -14.42
C SER A 291 -26.32 -11.92 -14.90
N ALA A 292 -25.78 -12.78 -14.02
CA ALA A 292 -24.69 -13.70 -14.34
C ALA A 292 -25.14 -14.95 -15.13
N GLY A 293 -26.45 -15.22 -15.24
CA GLY A 293 -26.97 -16.34 -16.02
C GLY A 293 -26.46 -17.70 -15.53
N ALA A 294 -25.71 -18.44 -16.34
CA ALA A 294 -25.13 -19.72 -15.93
C ALA A 294 -23.73 -19.60 -15.32
N VAL A 295 -23.09 -18.43 -15.39
CA VAL A 295 -21.73 -18.24 -14.90
C VAL A 295 -21.71 -18.25 -13.37
N PRO A 296 -20.92 -19.12 -12.72
CA PRO A 296 -20.79 -19.15 -11.27
C PRO A 296 -20.31 -17.80 -10.70
N LEU A 297 -20.86 -17.44 -9.54
CA LEU A 297 -20.45 -16.27 -8.77
C LEU A 297 -19.57 -16.66 -7.58
N ALA A 298 -18.47 -15.94 -7.41
CA ALA A 298 -17.72 -15.89 -6.16
C ALA A 298 -17.97 -14.57 -5.43
N VAL A 299 -18.07 -14.59 -4.10
CA VAL A 299 -18.21 -13.35 -3.31
C VAL A 299 -17.07 -13.23 -2.29
N THR A 300 -16.37 -12.10 -2.33
CA THR A 300 -15.30 -11.76 -1.38
C THR A 300 -15.66 -10.48 -0.64
N GLY A 301 -16.23 -10.63 0.56
CA GLY A 301 -16.82 -9.53 1.33
C GLY A 301 -16.41 -9.45 2.80
N GLY A 302 -15.45 -10.26 3.23
CA GLY A 302 -15.03 -10.31 4.62
C GLY A 302 -15.66 -11.41 5.46
N PHE A 303 -16.15 -12.49 4.84
CA PHE A 303 -16.64 -13.69 5.52
C PHE A 303 -15.69 -14.18 6.61
N ARG A 304 -16.24 -14.51 7.79
CA ARG A 304 -15.46 -15.02 8.92
C ARG A 304 -15.96 -16.34 9.49
N SER A 305 -17.27 -16.61 9.51
CA SER A 305 -17.81 -17.84 10.08
C SER A 305 -18.13 -18.89 9.02
N ARG A 306 -17.94 -20.16 9.36
CA ARG A 306 -18.35 -21.30 8.55
C ARG A 306 -19.85 -21.24 8.24
N SER A 307 -20.66 -20.86 9.22
CA SER A 307 -22.12 -20.75 9.07
C SER A 307 -22.51 -19.71 8.01
N ALA A 308 -21.93 -18.51 8.03
CA ALA A 308 -22.25 -17.46 7.06
C ALA A 308 -21.79 -17.84 5.65
N MET A 309 -20.62 -18.48 5.52
CA MET A 309 -20.14 -19.01 4.25
C MET A 309 -21.06 -20.11 3.73
N GLY A 310 -21.51 -21.02 4.61
CA GLY A 310 -22.42 -22.11 4.26
C GLY A 310 -23.80 -21.60 3.84
N GLU A 311 -24.34 -20.61 4.56
CA GLU A 311 -25.61 -19.96 4.25
C GLU A 311 -25.57 -19.27 2.89
N ALA A 312 -24.49 -18.53 2.58
CA ALA A 312 -24.29 -17.87 1.29
C ALA A 312 -24.35 -18.84 0.10
N VAL A 313 -23.77 -20.03 0.25
CA VAL A 313 -23.79 -21.08 -0.78
C VAL A 313 -25.15 -21.79 -0.82
N THR A 314 -25.70 -22.11 0.34
CA THR A 314 -26.95 -22.88 0.46
C THR A 314 -28.14 -22.07 -0.06
N SER A 315 -28.17 -20.75 0.17
CA SER A 315 -29.20 -19.85 -0.33
C SER A 315 -29.11 -19.59 -1.84
N GLY A 316 -27.99 -19.93 -2.48
CA GLY A 316 -27.72 -19.62 -3.88
C GLY A 316 -27.29 -18.18 -4.14
N ALA A 317 -26.94 -17.41 -3.09
CA ALA A 317 -26.40 -16.06 -3.26
C ALA A 317 -25.05 -16.07 -4.01
N CYS A 318 -24.25 -17.12 -3.81
CA CYS A 318 -23.06 -17.38 -4.61
C CYS A 318 -22.72 -18.87 -4.67
N GLU A 319 -22.01 -19.30 -5.71
CA GLU A 319 -21.51 -20.66 -5.84
C GLU A 319 -20.17 -20.88 -5.14
N MET A 320 -19.44 -19.80 -4.82
CA MET A 320 -18.11 -19.84 -4.19
C MET A 320 -17.89 -18.66 -3.23
N VAL A 321 -17.17 -18.90 -2.14
CA VAL A 321 -16.84 -17.86 -1.16
C VAL A 321 -15.35 -17.57 -1.17
N GLY A 322 -14.98 -16.30 -1.31
CA GLY A 322 -13.59 -15.85 -1.29
C GLY A 322 -13.09 -15.43 0.09
N VAL A 323 -11.93 -15.95 0.46
CA VAL A 323 -11.20 -15.66 1.70
C VAL A 323 -9.90 -14.93 1.35
N GLY A 324 -9.80 -13.66 1.77
CA GLY A 324 -8.58 -12.84 1.63
C GLY A 324 -7.73 -12.88 2.90
N ARG A 325 -7.73 -11.78 3.66
CA ARG A 325 -6.90 -11.55 4.87
C ARG A 325 -6.70 -12.76 5.80
N PRO A 326 -7.73 -13.56 6.17
CA PRO A 326 -7.50 -14.73 7.01
C PRO A 326 -6.46 -15.72 6.46
N ALA A 327 -6.39 -15.89 5.14
CA ALA A 327 -5.44 -16.81 4.50
C ALA A 327 -3.98 -16.39 4.66
N ALA A 328 -3.70 -15.12 5.00
CA ALA A 328 -2.34 -14.65 5.31
C ALA A 328 -1.85 -15.15 6.67
N VAL A 329 -2.77 -15.47 7.59
CA VAL A 329 -2.47 -15.90 8.97
C VAL A 329 -2.78 -17.37 9.18
N ILE A 330 -3.77 -17.90 8.46
CA ILE A 330 -4.25 -19.28 8.57
C ILE A 330 -4.20 -19.89 7.16
N PRO A 331 -3.04 -20.37 6.68
CA PRO A 331 -2.92 -20.97 5.34
C PRO A 331 -3.82 -22.21 5.16
N SER A 332 -4.18 -22.88 6.26
CA SER A 332 -5.08 -24.04 6.32
C SER A 332 -6.56 -23.70 6.38
N ALA A 333 -6.94 -22.42 6.25
CA ALA A 333 -8.28 -21.92 6.57
C ALA A 333 -9.43 -22.73 5.96
N ALA A 334 -9.33 -23.13 4.69
CA ALA A 334 -10.36 -23.92 4.05
C ALA A 334 -10.48 -25.31 4.67
N SER A 335 -9.38 -26.04 4.81
CA SER A 335 -9.38 -27.36 5.44
C SER A 335 -9.88 -27.31 6.89
N ASP A 336 -9.53 -26.27 7.66
CA ASP A 336 -9.96 -26.11 9.05
C ASP A 336 -11.48 -25.88 9.16
N LEU A 337 -12.04 -25.08 8.25
CA LEU A 337 -13.48 -24.84 8.17
C LEU A 337 -14.24 -26.09 7.71
N LEU A 338 -13.75 -26.77 6.67
CA LEU A 338 -14.39 -27.97 6.13
C LEU A 338 -14.39 -29.11 7.16
N SER A 339 -13.26 -29.36 7.82
CA SER A 339 -13.17 -30.44 8.82
C SER A 339 -13.83 -30.09 10.16
N GLY A 340 -14.33 -28.88 10.34
CA GLY A 340 -14.87 -28.40 11.62
C GLY A 340 -13.82 -28.22 12.73
N ARG A 341 -12.53 -28.09 12.38
CA ARG A 341 -11.49 -27.72 13.36
C ARG A 341 -11.69 -26.28 13.86
N THR A 342 -12.29 -25.44 13.03
CA THR A 342 -12.76 -24.11 13.43
C THR A 342 -14.08 -23.78 12.77
N ASP A 343 -14.94 -23.07 13.48
CA ASP A 343 -16.17 -22.50 12.92
C ASP A 343 -16.02 -21.03 12.54
N ALA A 344 -14.88 -20.40 12.87
CA ALA A 344 -14.62 -19.01 12.52
C ALA A 344 -13.14 -18.70 12.34
N LEU A 345 -12.84 -17.96 11.29
CA LEU A 345 -11.51 -17.39 11.04
C LEU A 345 -11.37 -16.07 11.79
N ARG A 346 -10.39 -15.98 12.69
CA ARG A 346 -10.19 -14.80 13.56
C ARG A 346 -8.79 -14.19 13.35
N PRO A 347 -8.50 -13.59 12.18
CA PRO A 347 -7.26 -12.83 12.04
C PRO A 347 -7.29 -11.61 12.96
N PRO A 348 -6.15 -11.18 13.53
CA PRO A 348 -6.09 -9.99 14.36
C PRO A 348 -6.43 -8.74 13.51
N ILE A 349 -7.07 -7.77 14.16
CA ILE A 349 -7.27 -6.44 13.59
C ILE A 349 -6.16 -5.55 14.14
N ILE A 350 -5.34 -4.99 13.27
CA ILE A 350 -4.16 -4.24 13.68
C ILE A 350 -4.47 -2.75 13.71
N SER A 351 -4.17 -2.11 14.84
CA SER A 351 -4.29 -0.66 15.05
C SER A 351 -3.31 -0.24 16.14
N LEU A 352 -2.84 1.01 16.10
CA LEU A 352 -2.02 1.56 17.18
C LEU A 352 -2.81 1.87 18.47
N GLY A 353 -4.14 1.70 18.48
CA GLY A 353 -4.94 1.79 19.70
C GLY A 353 -5.05 3.19 20.33
N LEU A 354 -4.72 4.25 19.58
CA LEU A 354 -4.77 5.63 20.05
C LEU A 354 -6.23 6.06 20.32
N ARG A 355 -6.57 6.40 21.57
CA ARG A 355 -7.93 6.81 22.00
C ARG A 355 -8.13 8.33 21.96
N GLY A 356 -9.40 8.78 21.84
CA GLY A 356 -9.80 10.18 21.97
C GLY A 356 -9.92 10.96 20.65
N ARG A 357 -9.93 12.30 20.70
CA ARG A 357 -10.11 13.20 19.52
C ARG A 357 -9.07 13.00 18.40
N LEU A 358 -7.94 12.33 18.67
CA LEU A 358 -6.94 11.99 17.66
C LEU A 358 -7.35 10.80 16.77
N ALA A 359 -8.15 9.85 17.30
CA ALA A 359 -8.63 8.67 16.58
C ALA A 359 -9.59 9.00 15.42
N THR A 360 -10.20 10.19 15.45
CA THR A 360 -11.19 10.59 14.43
C THR A 360 -10.56 11.31 13.24
N SER A 361 -9.26 11.63 13.27
CA SER A 361 -8.59 12.29 12.15
C SER A 361 -8.48 11.36 10.94
N ALA A 362 -8.78 11.88 9.74
CA ALA A 362 -8.70 11.10 8.50
C ALA A 362 -7.29 10.54 8.25
N GLY A 363 -6.25 11.29 8.62
CA GLY A 363 -4.85 10.86 8.50
C GLY A 363 -4.50 9.65 9.38
N LEU A 364 -5.00 9.59 10.62
CA LEU A 364 -4.73 8.44 11.49
C LEU A 364 -5.48 7.19 11.04
N ARG A 365 -6.68 7.33 10.47
CA ARG A 365 -7.42 6.19 9.89
C ARG A 365 -6.73 5.61 8.67
N ALA A 366 -6.23 6.48 7.79
CA ALA A 366 -5.42 6.06 6.65
C ALA A 366 -4.15 5.33 7.11
N PHE A 367 -3.51 5.83 8.17
CA PHE A 367 -2.35 5.18 8.77
C PHE A 367 -2.66 3.80 9.37
N ASP A 368 -3.71 3.67 10.19
CA ASP A 368 -4.12 2.38 10.76
C ASP A 368 -4.47 1.36 9.65
N GLY A 369 -5.12 1.81 8.56
CA GLY A 369 -5.39 0.96 7.39
C GLY A 369 -4.12 0.50 6.67
N ALA A 370 -3.16 1.41 6.46
CA ALA A 370 -1.85 1.07 5.88
C ALA A 370 -1.06 0.12 6.79
N LEU A 371 -1.15 0.29 8.11
CA LEU A 371 -0.53 -0.58 9.09
C LEU A 371 -1.14 -1.98 9.09
N ASP A 372 -2.47 -2.10 9.06
CA ASP A 372 -3.16 -3.38 8.95
C ASP A 372 -2.76 -4.12 7.67
N LEU A 373 -2.71 -3.41 6.53
CA LEU A 373 -2.26 -3.95 5.27
C LEU A 373 -0.81 -4.46 5.36
N GLN A 374 0.12 -3.60 5.81
CA GLN A 374 1.53 -3.97 5.94
C GLN A 374 1.73 -5.15 6.90
N TRP A 375 1.01 -5.20 8.01
CA TRP A 375 1.11 -6.30 8.97
C TRP A 375 0.73 -7.63 8.32
N HIS A 376 -0.34 -7.66 7.51
CA HIS A 376 -0.74 -8.87 6.79
C HIS A 376 0.28 -9.23 5.69
N THR A 377 0.81 -8.25 4.96
CA THR A 377 1.89 -8.45 3.99
C THR A 377 3.14 -9.05 4.65
N ASP A 378 3.50 -8.59 5.85
CA ASP A 378 4.60 -9.15 6.62
C ASP A 378 4.37 -10.64 6.94
N GLN A 379 3.13 -11.09 7.17
CA GLN A 379 2.82 -12.52 7.35
C GLN A 379 3.05 -13.33 6.07
N LEU A 380 2.66 -12.78 4.92
CA LEU A 380 2.93 -13.39 3.61
C LEU A 380 4.43 -13.52 3.37
N HIS A 381 5.22 -12.50 3.74
CA HIS A 381 6.68 -12.53 3.63
C HIS A 381 7.31 -13.55 4.56
N ARG A 382 6.76 -13.76 5.76
CA ARG A 382 7.20 -14.84 6.67
C ARG A 382 6.97 -16.21 6.05
N LEU A 383 5.77 -16.47 5.54
CA LEU A 383 5.44 -17.70 4.82
C LEU A 383 6.36 -17.91 3.62
N GLY A 384 6.60 -16.85 2.84
CA GLY A 384 7.55 -16.86 1.73
C GLY A 384 9.01 -17.07 2.17
N ALA A 385 9.38 -16.72 3.40
CA ALA A 385 10.67 -17.04 4.00
C ALA A 385 10.73 -18.44 4.64
N GLY A 386 9.68 -19.26 4.50
CA GLY A 386 9.60 -20.60 5.09
C GLY A 386 9.27 -20.61 6.59
N LYS A 387 8.85 -19.48 7.16
CA LYS A 387 8.46 -19.33 8.57
C LYS A 387 6.95 -19.43 8.70
N ASP A 388 6.47 -19.79 9.89
CA ASP A 388 5.05 -19.74 10.19
C ASP A 388 4.58 -18.29 10.42
N PRO A 389 3.29 -18.00 10.18
CA PRO A 389 2.69 -16.74 10.56
C PRO A 389 2.90 -16.46 12.05
N ASP A 390 3.05 -15.20 12.39
CA ASP A 390 3.19 -14.71 13.76
C ASP A 390 2.02 -13.78 14.08
N PRO A 391 0.90 -14.32 14.59
CA PRO A 391 -0.27 -13.53 15.00
C PRO A 391 0.04 -12.55 16.15
N ALA A 392 1.11 -12.77 16.90
CA ALA A 392 1.54 -11.94 18.03
C ALA A 392 2.51 -10.81 17.63
N ARG A 393 2.85 -10.70 16.33
CA ARG A 393 3.76 -9.68 15.82
C ARG A 393 3.29 -8.28 16.22
N SER A 394 4.20 -7.53 16.86
CA SER A 394 3.91 -6.18 17.35
C SER A 394 3.52 -5.21 16.22
N PRO A 395 2.39 -4.48 16.34
CA PRO A 395 2.03 -3.40 15.43
C PRO A 395 3.09 -2.30 15.37
N TRP A 396 3.80 -2.05 16.48
CA TRP A 396 4.87 -1.04 16.53
C TRP A 396 6.11 -1.46 15.74
N LEU A 397 6.45 -2.76 15.76
CA LEU A 397 7.54 -3.29 14.94
C LEU A 397 7.20 -3.16 13.45
N THR A 398 5.93 -3.42 13.09
CA THR A 398 5.42 -3.25 11.72
C THR A 398 5.42 -1.77 11.29
N ALA A 399 5.03 -0.85 12.19
CA ALA A 399 5.11 0.57 11.92
C ALA A 399 6.58 1.01 11.70
N ALA A 400 7.51 0.49 12.49
CA ALA A 400 8.93 0.79 12.35
C ALA A 400 9.52 0.24 11.03
N THR A 401 9.16 -0.98 10.61
CA THR A 401 9.58 -1.53 9.30
C THR A 401 8.97 -0.72 8.15
N MET A 402 7.70 -0.34 8.24
CA MET A 402 7.02 0.48 7.23
C MET A 402 7.72 1.84 7.05
N VAL A 403 8.06 2.52 8.15
CA VAL A 403 8.81 3.79 8.11
C VAL A 403 10.20 3.60 7.51
N ARG A 404 10.88 2.48 7.82
CA ARG A 404 12.22 2.17 7.28
C ARG A 404 12.19 1.86 5.78
N HIS A 405 11.14 1.21 5.29
CA HIS A 405 11.01 0.81 3.88
C HIS A 405 10.43 1.91 2.98
N HIS A 406 9.54 2.77 3.50
CA HIS A 406 8.83 3.77 2.68
C HIS A 406 9.18 5.23 3.01
N GLY A 407 9.96 5.48 4.07
CA GLY A 407 10.32 6.83 4.51
C GLY A 407 9.17 7.60 5.18
N PHE A 408 9.48 8.76 5.78
CA PHE A 408 8.49 9.63 6.47
C PHE A 408 7.57 10.41 5.51
N GLU A 409 7.67 10.23 4.19
CA GLU A 409 6.87 10.99 3.22
C GLU A 409 5.38 10.60 3.21
N ALA A 410 5.05 9.38 3.67
CA ALA A 410 3.67 8.89 3.82
C ALA A 410 2.81 9.69 4.84
N PHE A 411 3.42 10.60 5.61
CA PHE A 411 2.77 11.30 6.74
C PHE A 411 2.35 12.75 6.44
N ARG A 412 2.28 13.17 5.17
CA ARG A 412 1.80 14.52 4.80
C ARG A 412 0.28 14.55 4.57
N PRO A 413 -0.53 15.20 5.42
CA PRO A 413 -1.89 15.58 5.05
C PRO A 413 -1.89 16.97 4.40
N LYS A 414 -2.61 17.19 3.28
CA LYS A 414 -3.02 18.56 2.90
C LYS A 414 -4.24 18.71 1.97
N ARG A 415 -5.25 19.33 2.57
CA ARG A 415 -6.31 20.28 2.12
C ARG A 415 -6.75 20.33 0.64
N ASN A 416 -8.03 20.01 0.48
CA ASN A 416 -9.01 20.38 -0.57
C ASN A 416 -8.55 21.48 -1.55
N ALA A 417 -8.44 21.09 -2.82
CA ALA A 417 -8.40 21.99 -3.95
C ALA A 417 -9.84 22.20 -4.48
N GLY A 418 -10.38 23.38 -4.26
CA GLY A 418 -11.54 23.91 -4.95
C GLY A 418 -11.42 25.44 -4.93
N GLY A 419 -11.36 26.07 -6.10
CA GLY A 419 -11.36 27.53 -6.26
C GLY A 419 -10.24 28.05 -7.16
N ALA A 420 -10.63 28.58 -8.31
CA ALA A 420 -9.81 29.04 -9.42
C ALA A 420 -8.95 30.30 -9.14
N ALA A 421 -7.91 30.43 -9.97
CA ALA A 421 -7.23 31.60 -10.55
C ALA A 421 -7.03 32.94 -9.78
N ARG A 422 -5.85 33.54 -10.07
CA ARG A 422 -5.37 34.94 -9.89
C ARG A 422 -4.63 35.30 -8.60
N ALA A 423 -3.52 36.03 -8.81
CA ALA A 423 -2.60 36.74 -7.89
C ALA A 423 -1.34 35.99 -7.42
N THR A 424 -0.32 35.97 -8.28
CA THR A 424 1.09 35.69 -8.00
C THR A 424 1.75 36.88 -7.30
N GLY A 425 2.58 36.62 -6.27
CA GLY A 425 3.40 37.64 -5.61
C GLY A 425 3.39 37.52 -4.08
N ALA A 426 2.27 37.85 -3.43
CA ALA A 426 2.19 37.96 -1.96
C ALA A 426 2.07 36.61 -1.21
N ARG A 427 1.66 35.52 -1.88
CA ARG A 427 1.35 34.22 -1.25
C ARG A 427 2.56 33.41 -0.78
N ASN A 428 3.78 33.73 -1.23
CA ASN A 428 4.96 32.91 -0.95
C ASN A 428 5.52 33.15 0.47
N ALA A 429 5.41 34.38 0.99
CA ALA A 429 5.86 34.74 2.34
C ALA A 429 4.91 34.17 3.43
N ASP A 430 3.60 34.23 3.19
CA ASP A 430 2.56 33.78 4.12
C ASP A 430 2.48 32.26 4.23
N ALA A 431 2.72 31.55 3.11
CA ALA A 431 2.80 30.10 3.08
C ALA A 431 4.00 29.56 3.87
N GLN A 432 5.16 30.25 3.80
CA GLN A 432 6.34 29.91 4.59
C GLN A 432 6.15 30.21 6.09
N ALA A 433 5.49 31.32 6.44
CA ALA A 433 5.18 31.68 7.83
C ALA A 433 4.17 30.71 8.47
N ARG A 434 3.22 30.18 7.70
CA ARG A 434 2.24 29.19 8.16
C ARG A 434 2.83 27.77 8.29
N LYS A 435 3.73 27.39 7.37
CA LYS A 435 4.57 26.17 7.47
C LYS A 435 5.37 26.16 8.77
N PHE A 436 6.05 27.27 9.06
CA PHE A 436 6.86 27.46 10.27
C PHE A 436 6.07 27.33 11.59
N ARG A 437 4.83 27.84 11.65
CA ARG A 437 3.98 27.75 12.86
C ARG A 437 3.55 26.32 13.18
N ILE A 438 3.22 25.53 12.17
CA ILE A 438 2.73 24.15 12.35
C ILE A 438 3.89 23.22 12.74
N GLU A 439 5.03 23.31 12.07
CA GLU A 439 6.22 22.50 12.37
C GLU A 439 6.79 22.81 13.76
N ARG A 440 6.81 24.09 14.17
CA ARG A 440 7.18 24.50 15.54
C ARG A 440 6.27 23.89 16.60
N THR A 441 4.99 23.69 16.29
CA THR A 441 4.00 23.10 17.20
C THR A 441 4.22 21.59 17.32
N VAL A 442 4.45 20.89 16.19
CA VAL A 442 4.76 19.46 16.18
C VAL A 442 6.08 19.16 16.89
N GLY A 443 7.13 19.94 16.62
CA GLY A 443 8.41 19.82 17.32
C GLY A 443 8.27 20.01 18.84
N ARG A 444 7.54 21.05 19.26
CA ARG A 444 7.37 21.38 20.69
C ARG A 444 6.54 20.36 21.46
N TYR A 445 5.48 19.81 20.86
CA TYR A 445 4.47 19.02 21.58
C TYR A 445 4.49 17.51 21.27
N VAL A 446 5.21 17.06 20.25
CA VAL A 446 5.23 15.64 19.85
C VAL A 446 6.66 15.10 19.76
N ALA A 447 7.51 15.67 18.90
CA ALA A 447 8.85 15.15 18.67
C ALA A 447 9.79 15.31 19.89
N ASN A 448 9.82 16.51 20.49
CA ASN A 448 10.69 16.78 21.65
C ASN A 448 10.28 15.97 22.91
N PRO A 449 8.98 15.82 23.25
CA PRO A 449 8.58 14.93 24.34
C PRO A 449 8.89 13.45 24.09
N ALA A 450 8.71 12.94 22.86
CA ALA A 450 9.02 11.55 22.52
C ALA A 450 10.52 11.26 22.61
N PHE A 451 11.37 12.16 22.12
CA PHE A 451 12.82 12.05 22.27
C PHE A 451 13.26 12.06 23.75
N ARG A 452 12.66 12.93 24.57
CA ARG A 452 12.93 12.98 26.02
C ARG A 452 12.49 11.71 26.75
N ALA A 453 11.42 11.06 26.29
CA ALA A 453 10.99 9.79 26.84
C ALA A 453 11.99 8.67 26.52
N LEU A 454 12.52 8.65 25.29
CA LEU A 454 13.57 7.70 24.87
C LEU A 454 14.88 7.91 25.63
N ASP A 455 15.30 9.16 25.88
CA ASP A 455 16.50 9.48 26.68
C ASP A 455 16.35 9.06 28.16
N ARG A 456 15.17 9.27 28.76
CA ARG A 456 14.86 8.79 30.13
C ARG A 456 14.86 7.27 30.25
N LEU A 457 14.59 6.56 29.16
CA LEU A 457 14.59 5.09 29.08
C LEU A 457 15.96 4.53 28.66
N GLY A 458 17.00 5.36 28.55
CA GLY A 458 18.36 4.92 28.27
C GLY A 458 18.65 4.53 26.81
N VAL A 459 17.69 4.73 25.89
CA VAL A 459 17.88 4.45 24.45
C VAL A 459 18.63 5.63 23.81
N ARG A 460 19.96 5.52 23.75
CA ARG A 460 20.86 6.60 23.29
C ARG A 460 21.32 6.36 21.86
N SER A 461 21.15 7.38 21.00
CA SER A 461 21.75 7.43 19.66
C SER A 461 23.01 8.29 19.72
N THR A 462 24.11 7.82 19.13
CA THR A 462 25.38 8.57 19.02
C THR A 462 25.27 9.86 18.17
N PHE A 463 24.15 10.06 17.47
CA PHE A 463 23.96 11.16 16.49
C PHE A 463 23.02 12.28 16.94
N ALA A 464 22.46 12.22 18.16
CA ALA A 464 21.55 13.22 18.67
C ALA A 464 21.81 13.50 20.16
N THR A 465 22.06 14.76 20.50
CA THR A 465 22.30 15.20 21.88
C THR A 465 21.40 16.39 22.26
N GLU A 466 21.45 16.83 23.51
CA GLU A 466 20.73 18.00 24.00
C GLU A 466 21.61 19.27 23.99
N LEU A 467 21.07 20.33 23.40
CA LEU A 467 21.57 21.71 23.48
C LEU A 467 20.68 22.53 24.42
N VAL A 468 21.27 23.21 25.39
CA VAL A 468 20.62 24.19 26.26
C VAL A 468 20.99 25.58 25.76
N THR A 469 19.98 26.40 25.48
CA THR A 469 20.13 27.83 25.13
C THR A 469 19.37 28.71 26.12
N THR A 470 19.77 29.96 26.30
CA THR A 470 19.04 30.92 27.14
C THR A 470 17.89 31.55 26.35
N GLY A 471 16.65 31.40 26.81
CA GLY A 471 15.48 31.91 26.10
C GLY A 471 15.47 33.43 26.02
N ARG A 472 15.68 34.02 24.84
CA ARG A 472 15.88 35.48 24.67
C ARG A 472 14.80 36.39 25.25
N LYS A 473 13.55 35.91 25.33
CA LYS A 473 12.41 36.68 25.89
C LYS A 473 12.14 36.40 27.37
N SER A 474 12.60 35.25 27.87
CA SER A 474 12.21 34.74 29.19
C SER A 474 13.37 34.63 30.17
N GLY A 475 14.63 34.71 29.72
CA GLY A 475 15.83 34.39 30.51
C GLY A 475 15.97 32.90 30.88
N GLN A 476 14.89 32.12 30.81
CA GLN A 476 14.87 30.72 31.20
C GLN A 476 15.61 29.78 30.23
N PRO A 477 16.28 28.73 30.73
CA PRO A 477 16.98 27.74 29.90
C PRO A 477 16.01 26.94 29.01
N ARG A 478 16.42 26.68 27.77
CA ARG A 478 15.65 25.97 26.74
C ARG A 478 16.46 24.80 26.19
N ARG A 479 15.98 23.59 26.45
CA ARG A 479 16.57 22.34 25.93
C ARG A 479 16.00 21.95 24.59
N VAL A 480 16.86 21.69 23.62
CA VAL A 480 16.52 21.32 22.25
C VAL A 480 17.38 20.13 21.82
N PRO A 481 16.78 19.06 21.27
CA PRO A 481 17.56 17.98 20.67
C PRO A 481 18.20 18.46 19.37
N VAL A 482 19.47 18.16 19.18
CA VAL A 482 20.27 18.55 18.03
C VAL A 482 21.12 17.39 17.56
N SER A 483 21.35 17.31 16.25
CA SER A 483 22.43 16.49 15.71
C SER A 483 23.74 17.24 15.88
N VAL A 484 24.77 16.53 16.35
CA VAL A 484 26.07 17.09 16.70
C VAL A 484 27.19 16.26 16.09
N LEU A 485 28.26 16.92 15.67
CA LEU A 485 29.55 16.33 15.35
C LEU A 485 30.60 16.97 16.28
N PHE A 486 31.25 16.18 17.13
CA PHE A 486 32.31 16.69 18.02
C PHE A 486 33.67 16.65 17.33
N ASP A 487 34.54 17.61 17.64
CA ASP A 487 35.95 17.63 17.24
C ASP A 487 36.81 18.20 18.39
N ASP A 488 38.12 18.31 18.16
CA ASP A 488 39.12 18.62 19.20
C ASP A 488 38.94 20.01 19.81
N GLU A 489 38.34 20.94 19.08
CA GLU A 489 38.14 22.34 19.50
C GLU A 489 36.70 22.62 19.96
N GLY A 490 35.76 21.68 19.78
CA GLY A 490 34.37 21.91 20.12
C GLY A 490 33.37 20.98 19.46
N ALA A 491 32.36 21.57 18.81
CA ALA A 491 31.33 20.83 18.09
C ALA A 491 30.72 21.62 16.94
N TRP A 492 30.24 20.88 15.93
CA TRP A 492 29.40 21.39 14.86
C TRP A 492 27.95 20.91 15.03
N ILE A 493 27.02 21.81 14.80
CA ILE A 493 25.58 21.53 14.75
C ILE A 493 25.00 22.19 13.51
N ILE A 494 23.95 21.62 12.92
CA ILE A 494 23.21 22.31 11.86
C ILE A 494 21.88 22.83 12.41
N CYS A 495 21.73 24.14 12.44
CA CYS A 495 20.47 24.79 12.79
C CYS A 495 19.50 24.71 11.60
N GLN A 496 18.64 23.69 11.59
CA GLN A 496 17.82 23.31 10.43
C GLN A 496 16.92 24.43 9.86
N HIS A 497 16.51 25.38 10.71
CA HIS A 497 15.70 26.53 10.33
C HIS A 497 16.42 27.87 10.56
N GLY A 498 17.72 27.86 10.80
CA GLY A 498 18.54 29.05 11.01
C GLY A 498 17.91 30.03 11.98
N MET A 499 17.85 31.31 11.56
CA MET A 499 17.27 32.42 12.32
C MET A 499 15.75 32.37 12.46
N ARG A 500 15.06 31.41 11.84
CA ARG A 500 13.65 31.17 12.09
C ARG A 500 13.46 30.26 13.30
N SER A 501 14.44 29.43 13.67
CA SER A 501 14.32 28.56 14.85
C SER A 501 14.29 29.35 16.17
N GLY A 502 13.58 28.82 17.17
CA GLY A 502 13.52 29.43 18.49
C GLY A 502 14.88 29.47 19.19
N TRP A 503 15.69 28.42 19.02
CA TRP A 503 17.01 28.32 19.65
C TRP A 503 18.11 29.03 18.85
N GLY A 504 18.03 29.09 17.52
CA GLY A 504 18.93 29.94 16.72
C GLY A 504 18.77 31.43 17.06
N ASN A 505 17.53 31.88 17.32
CA ASN A 505 17.29 33.22 17.86
C ASN A 505 17.78 33.42 19.29
N ASN A 506 17.81 32.35 20.11
CA ASN A 506 18.38 32.41 21.44
C ASN A 506 19.90 32.56 21.37
N VAL A 507 20.56 31.74 20.56
CA VAL A 507 22.02 31.78 20.33
C VAL A 507 22.48 33.15 19.85
N ARG A 508 21.76 33.79 18.91
CA ARG A 508 22.10 35.15 18.48
C ARG A 508 22.00 36.19 19.62
N ALA A 509 21.06 36.01 20.55
CA ALA A 509 20.84 36.96 21.64
C ALA A 509 21.74 36.71 22.85
N ASN A 510 22.06 35.44 23.10
CA ASN A 510 23.05 35.00 24.08
C ASN A 510 23.76 33.76 23.51
N PRO A 511 25.02 33.90 23.09
CA PRO A 511 25.76 32.81 22.46
C PRO A 511 26.22 31.75 23.47
N GLU A 512 26.07 31.97 24.77
CA GLU A 512 26.39 30.95 25.76
C GLU A 512 25.39 29.80 25.71
N VAL A 513 25.93 28.59 25.54
CA VAL A 513 25.17 27.36 25.45
C VAL A 513 25.78 26.26 26.29
N ARG A 514 24.97 25.25 26.60
CA ARG A 514 25.49 23.97 27.13
C ARG A 514 25.11 22.85 26.20
N LEU A 515 26.07 21.97 25.89
CA LEU A 515 25.89 20.83 25.03
C LEU A 515 26.24 19.56 25.79
N ARG A 516 25.43 18.52 25.64
CA ARG A 516 25.70 17.24 26.29
C ARG A 516 26.64 16.40 25.42
N GLN A 517 27.77 15.96 25.98
CA GLN A 517 28.74 15.07 25.33
C GLN A 517 28.85 13.80 26.19
N GLY A 518 28.26 12.70 25.71
CA GLY A 518 28.05 11.50 26.52
C GLY A 518 27.20 11.79 27.77
N ASP A 519 27.72 11.49 28.95
CA ASP A 519 27.06 11.78 30.23
C ASP A 519 27.45 13.12 30.86
N ARG A 520 28.30 13.91 30.19
CA ARG A 520 28.77 15.22 30.69
C ARG A 520 28.10 16.38 29.96
N TRP A 521 27.87 17.47 30.70
CA TRP A 521 27.46 18.75 30.13
C TRP A 521 28.67 19.65 29.98
N ARG A 522 28.93 20.10 28.75
CA ARG A 522 29.98 21.07 28.43
C ARG A 522 29.39 22.44 28.16
N THR A 523 30.07 23.48 28.62
CA THR A 523 29.67 24.87 28.39
C THR A 523 30.49 25.43 27.25
N GLY A 524 29.87 26.17 26.34
CA GLY A 524 30.57 26.77 25.22
C GLY A 524 29.85 27.96 24.63
N THR A 525 30.52 28.60 23.68
CA THR A 525 30.01 29.74 22.93
C THR A 525 29.61 29.27 21.54
N ALA A 526 28.35 29.48 21.18
CA ALA A 526 27.77 29.11 19.88
C ALA A 526 27.82 30.28 18.90
N GLU A 527 28.35 30.04 17.71
CA GLU A 527 28.47 31.00 16.62
C GLU A 527 27.78 30.47 15.37
N LEU A 528 26.88 31.27 14.79
CA LEU A 528 26.21 30.97 13.53
C LEU A 528 27.15 31.28 12.37
N ARG A 529 27.37 30.31 11.48
CA ARG A 529 28.22 30.41 10.29
C ARG A 529 27.35 30.36 9.03
N PRO A 530 26.75 31.48 8.61
CA PRO A 530 25.88 31.53 7.43
C PRO A 530 26.64 31.29 6.12
N ASP A 531 27.95 31.53 6.11
CA ASP A 531 28.82 31.39 4.94
C ASP A 531 29.43 29.98 4.79
N ASP A 532 29.18 29.06 5.74
CA ASP A 532 29.62 27.66 5.68
C ASP A 532 28.75 26.88 4.68
N ASP A 533 29.37 25.98 3.89
CA ASP A 533 28.61 25.08 3.02
C ASP A 533 27.90 24.03 3.87
N VAL A 534 26.62 24.30 4.17
CA VAL A 534 25.76 23.43 4.96
C VAL A 534 25.60 22.04 4.34
N VAL A 535 25.67 21.91 3.02
CA VAL A 535 25.53 20.62 2.33
C VAL A 535 26.81 19.79 2.55
N ALA A 536 27.98 20.40 2.36
CA ALA A 536 29.25 19.78 2.72
C ALA A 536 29.31 19.44 4.21
N ARG A 537 28.80 20.33 5.08
CA ARG A 537 28.70 20.10 6.52
C ARG A 537 27.82 18.90 6.84
N ALA A 538 26.64 18.77 6.23
CA ALA A 538 25.74 17.65 6.45
C ALA A 538 26.35 16.30 6.03
N ARG A 539 27.19 16.28 4.99
CA ARG A 539 27.95 15.09 4.58
C ARG A 539 28.89 14.60 5.67
N ALA A 540 29.53 15.52 6.41
CA ALA A 540 30.47 15.19 7.49
C ALA A 540 29.80 14.53 8.72
N PHE A 541 28.47 14.56 8.82
CA PHE A 541 27.71 13.90 9.88
C PHE A 541 27.44 12.42 9.55
N ALA A 542 27.88 11.93 8.39
CA ALA A 542 27.68 10.55 8.00
C ALA A 542 28.62 9.60 8.77
N PRO A 543 28.13 8.45 9.27
CA PRO A 543 28.95 7.47 9.97
C PRO A 543 30.00 6.80 9.07
N HIS A 544 29.81 6.87 7.74
CA HIS A 544 30.71 6.30 6.75
C HIS A 544 30.68 7.15 5.47
N PRO A 545 31.82 7.36 4.77
CA PRO A 545 31.89 8.18 3.56
C PRO A 545 30.90 7.78 2.46
N ALA A 546 30.65 6.47 2.31
CA ALA A 546 29.69 5.93 1.34
C ALA A 546 28.22 6.38 1.57
N LEU A 547 27.88 6.82 2.79
CA LEU A 547 26.53 7.29 3.14
C LEU A 547 26.41 8.83 3.11
N ALA A 548 27.52 9.55 2.90
CA ALA A 548 27.55 11.01 2.90
C ALA A 548 26.52 11.68 1.95
N PRO A 549 26.30 11.19 0.71
CA PRO A 549 25.29 11.77 -0.18
C PRO A 549 23.85 11.59 0.36
N LEU A 550 23.56 10.43 0.96
CA LEU A 550 22.25 10.12 1.54
C LEU A 550 21.98 10.95 2.80
N THR A 551 22.98 11.10 3.67
CA THR A 551 22.89 11.94 4.87
C THR A 551 22.62 13.40 4.49
N ALA A 552 23.36 13.94 3.51
CA ALA A 552 23.13 15.31 3.04
C ALA A 552 21.73 15.52 2.43
N ALA A 553 21.25 14.57 1.62
CA ALA A 553 19.89 14.60 1.09
C ALA A 553 18.83 14.58 2.20
N THR A 554 19.05 13.77 3.25
CA THR A 554 18.16 13.70 4.41
C THR A 554 18.13 15.01 5.20
N PHE A 555 19.27 15.67 5.41
CA PHE A 555 19.29 16.99 6.03
C PHE A 555 18.59 18.04 5.15
N ALA A 556 18.83 18.05 3.83
CA ALA A 556 18.23 19.02 2.92
C ALA A 556 16.69 18.95 2.88
N THR A 557 16.11 17.76 3.01
CA THR A 557 14.64 17.60 3.02
C THR A 557 13.96 18.08 4.32
N LEU A 558 14.71 18.13 5.43
CA LEU A 558 14.22 18.54 6.76
C LEU A 558 14.44 20.03 7.05
N GLN A 559 15.20 20.73 6.21
CA GLN A 559 15.68 22.09 6.45
C GLN A 559 14.91 23.14 5.64
N THR A 560 14.83 24.36 6.15
CA THR A 560 14.18 25.48 5.43
C THR A 560 15.13 26.61 5.08
N THR A 561 16.01 26.97 6.01
CA THR A 561 17.03 28.02 5.87
C THR A 561 18.17 27.63 6.81
N PRO A 562 18.86 26.52 6.51
CA PRO A 562 19.78 25.94 7.48
C PRO A 562 21.03 26.81 7.60
N VAL A 563 21.60 26.81 8.81
CA VAL A 563 22.85 27.53 9.11
C VAL A 563 23.71 26.62 9.97
N SER A 564 24.98 26.46 9.63
CA SER A 564 25.94 25.75 10.46
C SER A 564 26.20 26.54 11.74
N VAL A 565 26.35 25.85 12.86
CA VAL A 565 26.65 26.44 14.16
C VAL A 565 27.91 25.79 14.69
N ARG A 566 28.93 26.61 14.95
CA ARG A 566 30.14 26.21 15.64
C ARG A 566 29.96 26.43 17.13
N ILE A 567 30.24 25.44 17.96
CA ILE A 567 30.32 25.61 19.41
C ILE A 567 31.78 25.44 19.80
N THR A 568 32.35 26.45 20.44
CA THR A 568 33.68 26.39 21.04
C THR A 568 33.51 26.21 22.55
N PHE A 569 34.05 25.14 23.12
CA PHE A 569 33.92 24.87 24.55
C PHE A 569 34.79 25.82 25.39
N THR A 570 34.23 26.33 26.48
CA THR A 570 34.89 27.30 27.38
C THR A 570 35.29 26.69 28.72
N ASP A 571 34.87 25.44 28.99
CA ASP A 571 35.41 24.64 30.08
C ASP A 571 36.82 24.15 29.71
N ASN A 572 37.83 24.65 30.43
CA ASN A 572 39.24 24.35 30.21
C ASN A 572 39.50 22.85 30.04
N ASN A 573 40.28 22.52 29.02
CA ASN A 573 40.85 21.19 28.83
C ASN A 573 41.94 20.95 29.88
N SER A 574 41.53 20.66 31.11
CA SER A 574 42.42 20.24 32.19
C SER A 574 41.84 19.01 32.87
N ALA A 575 41.93 17.86 32.19
CA ALA A 575 42.05 16.53 32.80
C ALA A 575 42.15 15.45 31.71
N ALA A 576 43.33 15.32 31.09
CA ALA A 576 43.81 14.08 30.45
C ALA A 576 45.32 14.17 30.16
N ALA A 577 46.12 14.30 31.21
CA ALA A 577 47.54 13.94 31.20
C ALA A 577 47.94 13.60 32.65
N SER A 578 47.58 12.39 33.07
CA SER A 578 48.24 11.57 34.11
C SER A 578 47.48 10.26 34.23
#